data_AF-A0A9X8R5N9-F1
#
_entry.id   AF-A0A9X8R5N9-F1
#
_cell.length_a   1.000
_cell.length_b   1.000
_cell.length_c   1.000
_cell.angle_alpha   90.00
_cell.angle_beta   90.00
_cell.angle_gamma   90.00
#
_symmetry.space_group_name_H-M   'P 1'
#
loop_
_entity.id
_entity.type
_entity.pdbx_description
1 polymer ?
#
loop_
_entity_poly.entity_id
_entity_poly.type
_entity_poly.pdbx_seq_one_letter_code
_entity_poly.pdbx_strand_id
1 'polypeptide(L)' 'MAYEYSKGWFIQQLKAAGISYHPIEKRKLELYKTYILRRLYDDLQKNKL' A
#
# COMPACT_ATOMS: atom_id res chain seq x y z
N MET A 1 -11.15 12.04 2.77
CA MET A 1 -10.87 11.21 3.96
C MET A 1 -11.14 9.77 3.62
N ALA A 2 -10.14 8.90 3.70
CA ALA A 2 -10.35 7.46 3.49
C ALA A 2 -10.71 6.82 4.84
N TYR A 3 -11.69 5.91 4.84
CA TYR A 3 -12.06 5.15 6.04
C TYR A 3 -10.90 4.25 6.46
N GLU A 4 -10.64 4.12 7.77
CA GLU A 4 -9.53 3.30 8.27
C GLU A 4 -9.60 1.87 7.73
N TYR A 5 -8.45 1.32 7.33
CA TYR A 5 -8.32 0.01 6.68
C TYR A 5 -9.09 -0.17 5.36
N SER A 6 -9.65 0.89 4.79
CA SER A 6 -10.14 0.87 3.41
C SER A 6 -8.99 0.80 2.42
N LYS A 7 -9.29 0.45 1.17
CA LYS A 7 -8.32 0.50 0.06
C LYS A 7 -7.63 1.87 -0.03
N GLY A 8 -8.40 2.94 0.05
CA GLY A 8 -7.87 4.31 -0.02
C GLY A 8 -6.94 4.63 1.14
N TRP A 9 -7.23 4.12 2.34
CA TRP A 9 -6.40 4.33 3.52
C TRP A 9 -5.05 3.64 3.37
N PHE A 10 -5.01 2.38 2.91
CA PHE A 10 -3.73 1.71 2.63
C PHE A 10 -2.91 2.42 1.56
N ILE A 11 -3.55 2.89 0.48
CA ILE A 11 -2.85 3.66 -0.56
C ILE A 11 -2.26 4.94 0.02
N GLN A 12 -3.00 5.65 0.88
CA GLN A 12 -2.50 6.86 1.53
C GLN A 12 -1.30 6.58 2.44
N GLN A 13 -1.37 5.54 3.28
CA GLN A 13 -0.26 5.16 4.15
C GLN A 13 1.00 4.78 3.35
N LEU A 14 0.84 3.96 2.30
CA LEU A 14 1.95 3.55 1.45
C LEU A 14 2.57 4.73 0.70
N LYS A 15 1.75 5.64 0.15
CA LYS A 15 2.25 6.85 -0.51
C LYS A 15 2.93 7.81 0.46
N ALA A 16 2.43 7.94 1.68
CA ALA A 16 3.07 8.73 2.73
C ALA A 16 4.47 8.20 3.09
N ALA A 17 4.68 6.88 2.96
CA ALA A 17 5.99 6.24 3.07
C ALA A 17 6.84 6.26 1.78
N GLY A 18 6.43 7.02 0.76
CA GLY A 18 7.14 7.15 -0.51
C GLY A 18 6.85 6.04 -1.54
N ILE A 19 5.95 5.11 -1.24
CA ILE A 19 5.63 3.97 -2.10
C ILE A 19 4.42 4.32 -2.96
N SER A 20 4.67 4.68 -4.22
CA SER A 20 3.60 4.94 -5.20
C SER A 20 3.35 3.76 -6.15
N TYR A 21 4.28 2.81 -6.19
CA TYR A 21 4.27 1.65 -7.07
C TYR A 21 4.60 0.39 -6.28
N HIS A 22 4.04 -0.74 -6.69
CA HIS A 22 4.40 -2.03 -6.10
C HIS A 22 5.88 -2.35 -6.38
N PRO A 23 6.68 -2.75 -5.38
CA PRO A 23 8.14 -2.94 -5.53
C PRO A 23 8.51 -4.00 -6.58
N ILE A 24 7.74 -5.08 -6.66
CA ILE A 24 7.97 -6.19 -7.60
C ILE A 24 7.51 -5.85 -9.04
N GLU A 25 6.21 -5.64 -9.23
CA GLU A 25 5.61 -5.46 -10.56
C GLU A 25 5.74 -4.03 -11.12
N LYS A 26 6.15 -3.05 -10.30
CA LYS A 26 6.30 -1.63 -10.65
C LYS A 26 5.02 -0.99 -11.22
N ARG A 27 3.84 -1.49 -10.86
CA ARG A 27 2.55 -0.90 -11.23
C ARG A 27 2.00 -0.04 -10.10
N LYS A 28 1.12 0.91 -10.46
CA LYS A 28 0.44 1.81 -9.52
C LYS A 28 -0.34 1.03 -8.46
N LEU A 29 -0.27 1.48 -7.20
CA LEU A 29 -0.97 0.86 -6.07
C LEU A 29 -2.49 0.76 -6.27
N GLU A 30 -3.07 1.71 -7.00
CA GLU A 30 -4.50 1.79 -7.32
C GLU A 30 -5.02 0.57 -8.09
N LEU A 31 -4.15 -0.12 -8.84
CA LEU A 31 -4.51 -1.30 -9.63
C LEU A 31 -4.61 -2.58 -8.78
N TYR A 32 -4.07 -2.56 -7.55
CA TYR A 32 -4.07 -3.73 -6.69
C TYR A 32 -5.33 -3.85 -5.85
N LYS A 33 -5.63 -5.08 -5.46
CA LYS A 33 -6.70 -5.40 -4.51
C LYS A 33 -6.27 -5.02 -3.09
N THR A 34 -7.24 -4.72 -2.22
CA THR A 34 -7.01 -4.28 -0.85
C THR A 34 -6.12 -5.23 -0.05
N TYR A 35 -6.26 -6.55 -0.22
CA TYR A 35 -5.43 -7.52 0.51
C TYR A 35 -3.94 -7.46 0.14
N ILE A 36 -3.61 -7.06 -1.10
CA ILE A 36 -2.23 -6.87 -1.54
C ILE A 36 -1.67 -5.61 -0.89
N LEU A 37 -2.44 -4.53 -0.89
CA LEU A 37 -2.05 -3.27 -0.25
C LEU A 37 -1.88 -3.42 1.27
N ARG A 38 -2.77 -4.18 1.92
CA ARG A 38 -2.64 -4.55 3.33
C ARG A 38 -1.35 -5.30 3.59
N ARG A 39 -1.04 -6.31 2.78
CA ARG A 39 0.22 -7.05 2.91
C ARG A 39 1.44 -6.14 2.71
N LEU A 40 1.41 -5.26 1.71
CA LEU A 40 2.47 -4.29 1.46
C LEU A 40 2.67 -3.35 2.67
N TYR A 41 1.57 -2.93 3.28
CA TYR A 41 1.59 -2.12 4.49
C TYR A 41 2.15 -2.90 5.69
N ASP A 42 1.77 -4.17 5.86
CA ASP A 42 2.32 -5.02 6.91
C ASP A 42 3.83 -5.26 6.72
N ASP A 43 4.27 -5.43 5.47
CA ASP A 43 5.69 -5.58 5.12
C ASP A 43 6.46 -4.27 5.36
N LEU A 44 5.86 -3.11 5.07
CA LEU A 44 6.40 -1.78 5.43
C LEU A 44 6.59 -1.64 6.94
N GLN A 45 5.58 -1.98 7.74
CA GLN A 45 5.65 -1.90 9.21
C GLN A 45 6.72 -2.84 9.79
N LYS A 46 6.98 -3.96 9.10
CA LYS A 46 8.00 -4.95 9.49
C LYS A 46 9.39 -4.64 8.92
N ASN A 47 9.57 -3.53 8.20
CA ASN A 47 10.79 -3.20 7.46
C ASN A 47 11.27 -4.35 6.54
N LYS A 48 10.34 -5.00 5.84
CA LYS A 48 10.60 -6.13 4.93
C LYS A 48 10.45 -5.78 3.44
N LEU A 49 10.43 -4.48 3.12
CA LEU A 49 10.26 -3.97 1.76
C LEU A 49 11.55 -3.98 0.94
#